data_AF-A0A9D1EU08-F1
#
_entry.id   AF-A0A9D1EU08-F1
#
_cell.length_a   1.000
_cell.length_b   1.000
_cell.length_c   1.000
_cell.angle_alpha   90.00
_cell.angle_beta   90.00
_cell.angle_gamma   90.00
#
_symmetry.space_group_name_H-M   'P 1'
#
loop_
_entity.id
_entity.type
_entity.pdbx_description
1 polymer ?
#
loop_
_entity_poly.entity_id
_entity_poly.type
_entity_poly.pdbx_seq_one_letter_code
_entity_poly.pdbx_strand_id
1 'polypeptide(L)'
;MSNIERKDNWIPVERGLPDNLVNPITRDAYVYPVTVDLGDVTDVRYYSFWKGHWYNQSPHTMDHLVIAWMPRPEPYQPEKKGEENNERNQ
;
A
#
# COMPACT_ATOMS: atom_id res chain seq x y z
N MET A 1 10.29 28.47 4.91
CA MET A 1 9.77 27.79 3.70
C MET A 1 10.71 26.64 3.40
N SER A 2 10.35 25.41 3.74
CA SER A 2 11.20 24.24 3.51
C SER A 2 10.83 23.57 2.19
N ASN A 3 11.70 23.70 1.20
CA ASN A 3 11.79 22.79 0.07
C ASN A 3 12.21 21.42 0.60
N ILE A 4 11.29 20.45 0.62
CA ILE A 4 11.63 19.03 0.76
C ILE A 4 10.88 18.30 -0.34
N GLU A 5 11.67 17.62 -1.18
CA GLU A 5 11.27 16.93 -2.40
C GLU A 5 10.18 15.88 -2.12
N ARG A 6 8.96 16.15 -2.58
CA ARG A 6 7.81 15.22 -2.51
C ARG A 6 7.89 14.10 -3.57
N LYS A 7 9.08 13.61 -3.91
CA LYS A 7 9.28 12.66 -5.02
C LYS A 7 9.41 11.18 -4.62
N ASP A 8 9.73 10.84 -3.37
CA ASP A 8 10.32 9.51 -3.09
C ASP A 8 9.45 8.50 -2.32
N ASN A 9 8.13 8.70 -2.23
CA ASN A 9 7.27 7.75 -1.50
C ASN A 9 6.74 6.59 -2.36
N TRP A 10 7.06 6.54 -3.65
CA TRP A 10 6.69 5.42 -4.51
C TRP A 10 7.67 4.26 -4.31
N ILE A 11 7.13 3.09 -3.99
CA ILE A 11 7.86 1.84 -3.81
C ILE A 11 7.62 0.98 -5.05
N PRO A 12 8.66 0.72 -5.88
CA PRO A 12 8.56 -0.24 -6.97
C PRO A 12 8.17 -1.62 -6.45
N VAL A 13 7.31 -2.35 -7.17
CA VAL A 13 6.82 -3.66 -6.71
C VAL A 13 7.94 -4.69 -6.50
N GLU A 14 9.04 -4.55 -7.25
CA GLU A 14 10.27 -5.36 -7.13
C GLU A 14 11.02 -5.11 -5.82
N ARG A 15 10.86 -3.92 -5.23
CA ARG A 15 11.46 -3.55 -3.94
C ARG A 15 10.60 -4.02 -2.76
N GLY A 16 9.29 -4.14 -2.96
CA GLY A 16 8.38 -4.65 -1.94
C GLY A 16 6.91 -4.37 -2.24
N LEU A 17 6.05 -5.10 -1.54
CA LEU A 17 4.59 -4.97 -1.59
C LEU A 17 4.07 -4.46 -0.24
N PRO A 18 2.83 -3.94 -0.18
CA PRO A 18 2.21 -3.62 1.11
C PRO A 18 2.03 -4.88 1.97
N ASP A 19 1.90 -4.69 3.27
CA ASP A 19 1.48 -5.77 4.16
C ASP A 19 0.03 -6.19 3.82
N ASN A 20 -0.24 -7.50 3.90
CA ASN A 20 -1.58 -8.05 3.69
C ASN A 20 -2.47 -7.80 4.92
N LEU A 21 -2.97 -6.56 5.04
CA LEU A 21 -3.77 -6.10 6.17
C LEU A 21 -5.25 -5.94 5.78
N VAL A 22 -6.12 -6.16 6.77
CA VAL A 22 -7.55 -5.82 6.70
C VAL A 22 -7.74 -4.44 7.35
N ASN A 23 -8.45 -3.54 6.67
CA ASN A 23 -8.88 -2.29 7.26
C ASN A 23 -9.88 -2.58 8.39
N PRO A 24 -9.57 -2.20 9.66
CA PRO A 24 -10.40 -2.56 10.80
C PRO A 24 -11.76 -1.86 10.82
N ILE A 25 -11.90 -0.73 10.12
CA ILE A 25 -13.14 0.05 10.05
C ILE A 25 -14.06 -0.53 8.98
N THR A 26 -13.58 -0.67 7.75
CA THR A 26 -14.40 -1.16 6.63
C THR A 26 -14.50 -2.68 6.59
N ARG A 27 -13.62 -3.39 7.31
CA ARG A 27 -13.46 -4.86 7.28
C ARG A 27 -13.15 -5.39 5.88
N ASP A 28 -12.45 -4.60 5.08
CA ASP A 28 -12.07 -4.89 3.69
C ASP A 28 -10.57 -4.63 3.47
N ALA A 29 -10.05 -4.94 2.30
CA ALA A 29 -8.68 -4.66 1.91
C ALA A 29 -8.38 -3.15 1.90
N TYR A 30 -7.14 -2.79 2.22
CA TYR A 30 -6.68 -1.42 2.02
C TYR A 30 -6.51 -1.10 0.53
N VAL A 31 -6.81 0.15 0.18
CA VAL A 31 -6.62 0.71 -1.17
C VAL A 31 -5.39 1.59 -1.16
N TYR A 32 -4.57 1.47 -2.19
CA TYR A 32 -3.33 2.23 -2.36
C TYR A 32 -3.32 2.94 -3.71
N PRO A 33 -2.73 4.15 -3.78
CA PRO A 33 -2.29 4.70 -5.05
C PRO A 33 -1.23 3.76 -5.65
N VAL A 34 -1.41 3.43 -6.92
CA VAL A 34 -0.49 2.61 -7.70
C VAL A 34 -0.16 3.32 -9.00
N THR A 35 1.08 3.20 -9.44
CA THR A 35 1.46 3.48 -10.82
C THR A 35 1.27 2.21 -11.63
N VAL A 36 0.52 2.30 -12.73
CA VAL A 36 0.28 1.19 -13.64
C VAL A 36 0.86 1.47 -15.01
N ASP A 37 1.33 0.43 -15.67
CA ASP A 37 1.73 0.43 -17.07
C ASP A 37 0.65 -0.26 -17.91
N LEU A 38 0.08 0.48 -18.86
CA LEU A 38 -0.94 -0.02 -19.80
C LEU A 38 -0.35 -0.23 -21.21
N GLY A 39 0.98 -0.33 -21.32
CA GLY A 39 1.73 -0.52 -22.55
C GLY A 39 2.37 0.79 -23.03
N ASP A 40 1.56 1.68 -23.60
CA ASP A 40 2.04 2.97 -24.14
C ASP A 40 1.87 4.13 -23.15
N VAL A 41 1.14 3.89 -22.05
CA VAL A 41 0.75 4.92 -21.09
C VAL A 41 0.96 4.41 -19.67
N THR A 42 1.67 5.23 -18.89
CA THR A 42 1.73 5.09 -17.44
C THR A 42 0.68 6.00 -16.79
N ASP A 43 -0.07 5.46 -15.82
CA ASP A 43 -1.14 6.19 -15.12
C ASP A 43 -1.12 5.90 -13.62
N VAL A 44 -1.75 6.77 -12.82
CA VAL A 44 -1.95 6.56 -11.39
C VAL A 44 -3.38 6.10 -11.14
N ARG A 45 -3.53 4.93 -10.51
CA ARG A 45 -4.81 4.31 -10.16
C ARG A 45 -4.88 4.04 -8.65
N TYR A 46 -6.04 3.59 -8.19
CA TYR A 46 -6.27 3.17 -6.81
C TYR A 46 -6.72 1.72 -6.78
N TYR A 47 -5.84 0.81 -6.38
CA TYR A 47 -6.09 -0.63 -6.32
C TYR A 47 -6.11 -1.12 -4.88
N SER A 48 -6.93 -2.11 -4.59
CA SER A 48 -6.88 -2.82 -3.31
C SER A 48 -5.76 -3.86 -3.33
N PHE A 49 -5.08 -4.02 -2.19
CA PHE A 49 -4.11 -5.09 -2.01
C PHE A 49 -4.66 -6.14 -1.04
N TRP A 50 -4.82 -7.37 -1.52
CA TRP A 50 -5.43 -8.45 -0.76
C TRP A 50 -4.75 -9.78 -1.07
N LYS A 51 -4.39 -10.53 -0.02
CA LYS A 51 -3.76 -11.85 -0.11
C LYS A 51 -2.56 -11.90 -1.08
N GLY A 52 -1.77 -10.84 -1.11
CA GLY A 52 -0.55 -10.77 -1.94
C GLY A 52 -0.77 -10.27 -3.37
N HIS A 53 -2.00 -9.88 -3.73
CA HIS A 53 -2.35 -9.48 -5.09
C HIS A 53 -3.06 -8.13 -5.16
N TRP A 54 -2.89 -7.43 -6.28
CA TRP A 54 -3.57 -6.19 -6.61
C TRP A 54 -4.90 -6.44 -7.31
N TYR A 55 -5.93 -5.68 -6.93
CA TYR A 55 -7.26 -5.74 -7.55
C TYR A 55 -7.81 -4.34 -7.82
N ASN A 56 -8.53 -4.20 -8.92
CA ASN A 56 -9.21 -2.96 -9.32
C ASN A 56 -10.74 -3.09 -9.26
N GLN A 57 -11.26 -3.73 -8.20
CA GLN A 57 -12.68 -4.13 -8.05
C GLN A 57 -13.14 -5.24 -9.01
N SER A 58 -12.22 -5.85 -9.74
CA SER A 58 -12.41 -7.07 -10.53
C SER A 58 -12.05 -8.32 -9.70
N PRO A 59 -12.63 -9.50 -9.99
CA PRO A 59 -12.16 -10.77 -9.41
C PRO A 59 -10.77 -11.21 -9.93
N HIS A 60 -10.26 -10.57 -10.99
CA HIS A 60 -8.96 -10.90 -11.58
C HIS A 60 -7.83 -10.04 -10.99
N THR A 61 -6.66 -10.64 -10.81
CA THR A 61 -5.46 -9.98 -10.31
C THR A 61 -4.89 -9.01 -11.35
N MET A 62 -4.42 -7.86 -10.90
CA MET A 62 -3.86 -6.78 -11.72
C MET A 62 -2.34 -6.65 -11.58
N ASP A 63 -1.67 -7.64 -10.97
CA ASP A 63 -0.24 -7.59 -10.65
C ASP A 63 0.63 -7.24 -11.86
N HIS A 64 0.28 -7.77 -13.04
CA HIS A 64 0.99 -7.54 -14.30
C HIS A 64 0.97 -6.08 -14.78
N LEU A 65 0.07 -5.24 -14.26
CA LEU A 65 -0.03 -3.83 -14.62
C LEU A 65 0.69 -2.94 -13.61
N VAL A 66 0.84 -3.35 -12.35
CA VAL A 66 1.31 -2.48 -11.27
C VAL A 66 2.83 -2.46 -11.23
N ILE A 67 3.43 -1.28 -11.38
CA ILE A 67 4.89 -1.10 -11.36
C ILE A 67 5.40 -0.48 -10.06
N ALA A 68 4.58 0.34 -9.39
CA ALA A 68 4.90 0.93 -8.10
C ALA A 68 3.63 1.23 -7.28
N TRP A 69 3.78 1.36 -5.97
CA TRP A 69 2.71 1.76 -5.07
C TRP A 69 3.21 2.79 -4.06
N MET A 70 2.31 3.59 -3.50
CA MET A 70 2.65 4.58 -2.48
C MET A 70 2.00 4.20 -1.14
N PRO A 71 2.77 4.16 -0.03
CA PRO A 71 2.20 4.02 1.30
C PRO A 71 1.20 5.14 1.60
N ARG A 72 0.29 4.88 2.54
CA ARG A 72 -0.61 5.94 3.02
C ARG A 72 0.24 7.10 3.58
N PRO A 73 -0.04 8.35 3.19
CA PRO A 73 0.67 9.48 3.78
C PRO A 73 0.30 9.60 5.27
N GLU A 74 1.22 10.14 6.06
CA GLU A 74 0.89 10.60 7.42
C GLU A 74 -0.26 11.64 7.35
N PRO A 75 -1.23 11.61 8.28
CA PRO A 75 -1.34 10.78 9.51
C PRO A 75 -2.13 9.47 9.32
N TYR A 76 -2.37 9.04 8.09
CA TYR A 76 -3.26 7.90 7.79
C TYR A 76 -2.54 6.53 7.81
N GLN A 77 -1.27 6.51 8.21
CA GLN A 77 -0.58 5.26 8.49
C GLN A 77 -1.21 4.61 9.73
N PRO A 78 -1.35 3.27 9.76
CA PRO A 78 -1.87 2.61 10.93
C PRO A 78 -0.87 2.83 12.07
N GLU A 79 -1.36 3.22 13.25
CA GLU A 79 -0.50 3.28 14.44
C GLU A 79 0.19 1.92 14.58
N LYS A 80 1.53 1.93 14.60
CA LYS A 80 2.30 0.75 15.01
C LYS A 80 1.90 0.50 16.45
N LYS A 81 0.95 -0.39 16.71
CA LYS A 81 0.64 -0.83 18.07
C LYS A 81 1.95 -1.35 18.64
N GLY A 82 2.50 -0.61 19.60
CA GLY A 82 3.74 -0.97 20.27
C GLY A 82 3.65 -2.41 20.74
N GLU A 83 4.66 -3.19 20.40
CA GLU A 83 5.02 -4.39 21.14
C GLU A 83 5.44 -3.94 22.55
N GLU A 84 4.49 -3.59 23.39
CA GLU A 84 4.75 -3.26 24.79
C GLU A 84 4.16 -4.33 25.72
N ASN A 85 5.11 -5.00 26.38
CA ASN A 85 5.01 -5.68 27.68
C ASN A 85 4.38 -7.07 27.72
N ASN A 86 5.17 -8.07 27.33
CA ASN A 86 5.05 -9.42 27.89
C ASN A 86 6.28 -9.77 28.76
N GLU A 87 6.56 -8.94 29.76
CA GLU A 87 7.47 -9.28 30.86
C GLU A 87 6.96 -8.67 32.17
N ARG A 88 5.82 -9.15 32.70
CA ARG A 88 5.54 -9.13 34.15
C ARG A 88 4.64 -10.30 34.52
N ASN A 89 5.27 -11.37 35.01
CA ASN A 89 4.98 -12.00 36.31
C ASN A 89 5.66 -13.39 36.37
N GLN A 90 6.95 -13.38 36.73
CA GLN A 90 7.53 -14.42 37.58
C GLN A 90 7.47 -13.91 39.02
#